data_AF-A0ABD6ETY3-F1
#
_entry.id   AF-A0ABD6ETY3-F1
#
_cell.length_a   1.000
_cell.length_b   1.000
_cell.length_c   1.000
_cell.angle_alpha   90.00
_cell.angle_beta   90.00
_cell.angle_gamma   90.00
#
_symmetry.space_group_name_H-M   'P 1'
#
loop_
_entity.id
_entity.type
_entity.pdbx_description
1 polymer ?
#
loop_
_entity_poly.entity_id
_entity_poly.type
_entity_poly.pdbx_seq_one_letter_code
_entity_poly.pdbx_strand_id
1 'polypeptide(L)'
;MELTNLKKEVSTVENERKIAKLEDELFCEYLEFQRTLRQIRVDDSAATLVALIIMKADAYWFAARVCREDFDRERQYTKAKEYFMELLRRSETSLKPHDVSRIRILEKLSELFVEYPDRADIRLRDQCIDAYRKALKARSDRGDDEVLDSLLETIAANLQKSELNY
;
A
#
# COMPACT_ATOMS: atom_id res chain seq x y z
N MET A 1 35.30 -6.71 29.07
CA MET A 1 34.34 -6.08 28.14
C MET A 1 35.08 -4.94 27.47
N GLU A 2 35.53 -5.15 26.24
CA GLU A 2 36.56 -4.33 25.59
C GLU A 2 35.98 -3.03 25.02
N LEU A 3 36.74 -1.93 25.09
CA LEU A 3 36.41 -0.58 24.59
C LEU A 3 35.86 -0.55 23.15
N THR A 4 36.21 -1.54 22.34
CA THR A 4 35.73 -1.76 20.97
C THR A 4 34.23 -2.06 20.92
N ASN A 5 33.70 -2.84 21.86
CA ASN A 5 32.27 -3.15 21.94
C ASN A 5 31.47 -1.92 22.37
N LEU A 6 31.99 -1.13 23.32
CA LEU A 6 31.36 0.09 23.78
C LEU A 6 31.26 1.16 22.67
N LYS A 7 32.33 1.31 21.86
CA LYS A 7 32.31 2.23 20.69
C LYS A 7 31.32 1.79 19.62
N LYS A 8 31.18 0.48 19.40
CA LYS A 8 30.21 -0.07 18.44
C LYS A 8 28.78 0.17 18.92
N GLU A 9 28.48 -0.07 20.19
CA GLU A 9 27.17 0.19 20.79
C GLU A 9 26.80 1.68 20.74
N VAL A 10 27.72 2.59 21.07
CA VAL A 10 27.48 4.04 20.97
C VAL A 10 27.20 4.48 19.53
N SER A 11 27.96 3.97 18.55
CA SER A 11 27.73 4.25 17.13
C SER A 11 26.35 3.76 16.66
N THR A 12 25.93 2.57 17.10
CA THR A 12 24.59 2.05 16.80
C THR A 12 23.49 2.93 17.39
N VAL A 13 23.61 3.33 18.67
CA VAL A 13 22.63 4.18 19.34
C VAL A 13 22.54 5.57 18.69
N GLU A 14 23.67 6.16 18.28
CA GLU A 14 23.68 7.43 17.55
C GLU A 14 23.01 7.30 16.17
N ASN A 15 23.23 6.18 15.48
CA ASN A 15 22.58 5.91 14.20
C ASN A 15 21.07 5.72 14.36
N GLU A 16 20.62 4.97 15.36
CA GLU A 16 19.20 4.79 15.68
C GLU A 16 18.51 6.13 15.99
N ARG A 17 19.18 7.02 16.73
CA ARG A 17 18.66 8.38 16.99
C ARG A 17 18.55 9.22 15.72
N LYS A 18 19.52 9.13 14.81
CA LYS A 18 19.46 9.82 13.52
C LYS A 18 18.34 9.27 12.64
N ILE A 19 18.16 7.96 12.60
CA ILE A 19 17.08 7.30 11.86
C ILE A 19 15.73 7.75 12.41
N ALA A 20 15.53 7.67 13.72
CA ALA A 20 14.31 8.14 14.38
C ALA A 20 13.99 9.60 14.04
N LYS A 21 15.00 10.48 14.07
CA LYS A 21 14.82 11.88 13.70
C LYS A 21 14.39 12.05 12.24
N LEU A 22 14.99 11.30 11.32
CA LEU A 22 14.64 11.33 9.90
C LEU A 22 13.24 10.77 9.63
N GLU A 23 12.84 9.71 10.34
CA GLU A 23 11.48 9.15 10.28
C GLU A 23 10.45 10.18 10.75
N ASP A 24 10.71 10.88 11.85
CA ASP A 24 9.81 11.92 12.37
C ASP A 24 9.70 13.13 11.41
N GLU A 25 10.83 13.58 10.84
CA GLU A 25 10.85 14.64 9.83
C GLU A 25 10.06 14.24 8.58
N LEU A 26 10.32 13.04 8.05
CA LEU A 26 9.64 12.52 6.87
C LEU A 26 8.14 12.29 7.11
N PHE A 27 7.76 11.83 8.30
CA PHE A 27 6.37 11.71 8.69
C PHE A 27 5.66 13.07 8.68
N CYS A 28 6.31 14.12 9.22
CA CYS A 28 5.78 15.48 9.18
C CYS A 28 5.59 15.98 7.73
N GLU A 29 6.55 15.72 6.84
CA GLU A 29 6.42 16.05 5.41
C GLU A 29 5.23 15.35 4.75
N TYR A 30 5.02 14.06 5.03
CA TYR A 30 3.85 13.35 4.52
C TYR A 30 2.54 13.92 5.08
N LEU A 31 2.48 14.33 6.34
CA LEU A 31 1.28 14.97 6.90
C LEU A 31 0.97 16.30 6.20
N GLU A 32 1.99 17.10 5.87
CA GLU A 32 1.82 18.33 5.11
C GLU A 32 1.37 18.04 3.67
N PHE A 33 1.97 17.04 3.02
CA PHE A 33 1.56 16.61 1.69
C PHE A 33 0.09 16.14 1.68
N GLN A 34 -0.33 15.35 2.66
CA GLN A 34 -1.72 14.93 2.83
C GLN A 34 -2.67 16.12 3.04
N ARG A 35 -2.27 17.15 3.79
CA ARG A 35 -3.07 18.39 3.95
C ARG A 35 -3.25 19.09 2.60
N THR A 36 -2.18 19.21 1.83
CA THR A 36 -2.21 19.79 0.47
C THR A 36 -3.16 19.00 -0.43
N LEU A 37 -3.04 17.67 -0.47
CA LEU A 37 -3.92 16.81 -1.28
C LEU A 37 -5.41 16.91 -0.91
N ARG A 38 -5.74 17.26 0.34
CA ARG A 38 -7.14 17.50 0.77
C ARG A 38 -7.70 18.83 0.26
N GLN A 39 -6.83 19.80 -0.03
CA GLN A 39 -7.23 21.13 -0.50
C GLN A 39 -7.36 21.22 -2.03
N ILE A 40 -6.73 20.29 -2.74
CA ILE A 40 -6.83 20.21 -4.21
C ILE A 40 -8.29 19.97 -4.61
N ARG A 41 -8.79 20.87 -5.47
CA ARG A 41 -10.02 20.68 -6.23
C ARG A 41 -9.61 20.27 -7.64
N VAL A 42 -10.04 19.08 -8.05
CA VAL A 42 -9.86 18.61 -9.43
C VAL A 42 -11.13 18.91 -10.21
N ASP A 43 -10.98 19.23 -11.49
CA ASP A 43 -12.10 19.24 -12.42
C ASP A 43 -12.71 17.83 -12.52
N ASP A 44 -13.96 17.73 -12.93
CA ASP A 44 -14.74 16.47 -13.02
C ASP A 44 -14.21 15.47 -14.09
N SER A 45 -12.97 15.62 -14.54
CA SER A 45 -12.30 14.63 -15.37
C SER A 45 -12.01 13.37 -14.57
N ALA A 46 -12.38 12.21 -15.13
CA ALA A 46 -12.12 10.91 -14.50
C ALA A 46 -10.62 10.67 -14.26
N ALA A 47 -9.76 11.16 -15.17
CA ALA A 47 -8.31 10.97 -15.07
C ALA A 47 -7.70 11.76 -13.92
N THR A 48 -8.10 13.02 -13.71
CA THR A 48 -7.59 13.87 -12.62
C THR A 48 -8.08 13.36 -11.26
N LEU A 49 -9.32 12.87 -11.19
CA LEU A 49 -9.85 12.26 -9.97
C LEU A 49 -9.09 10.97 -9.60
N VAL A 50 -8.84 10.08 -10.56
CA VAL A 50 -8.05 8.87 -10.32
C VAL A 50 -6.62 9.21 -9.89
N ALA A 51 -5.97 10.16 -10.55
CA ALA A 51 -4.63 10.61 -10.18
C ALA A 51 -4.59 11.15 -8.73
N LEU A 52 -5.57 11.96 -8.34
CA LEU A 52 -5.67 12.48 -6.97
C LEU A 52 -5.86 11.35 -5.95
N ILE A 53 -6.67 10.33 -6.27
CA ILE A 53 -6.88 9.18 -5.37
C ILE A 53 -5.60 8.36 -5.22
N ILE A 54 -4.85 8.13 -6.31
CA ILE A 54 -3.54 7.44 -6.26
C ILE A 54 -2.58 8.21 -5.36
N MET A 55 -2.43 9.52 -5.57
CA MET A 55 -1.55 10.36 -4.75
C MET A 55 -1.94 10.32 -3.27
N LYS A 56 -3.24 10.31 -2.96
CA LYS A 56 -3.71 10.15 -1.58
C LYS A 56 -3.34 8.78 -1.02
N ALA A 57 -3.64 7.70 -1.75
CA ALA A 57 -3.34 6.34 -1.32
C ALA A 57 -1.86 6.17 -0.98
N ASP A 58 -0.98 6.60 -1.89
CA ASP A 58 0.47 6.55 -1.71
C ASP A 58 0.92 7.43 -0.52
N ALA A 59 0.40 8.66 -0.39
CA ALA A 59 0.75 9.54 0.71
C ALA A 59 0.39 8.96 2.09
N TYR A 60 -0.74 8.27 2.21
CA TYR A 60 -1.11 7.57 3.45
C TYR A 60 -0.23 6.35 3.69
N TRP A 61 0.06 5.58 2.65
CA TRP A 61 0.87 4.36 2.79
C TRP A 61 2.32 4.67 3.17
N PHE A 62 2.98 5.61 2.49
CA PHE A 62 4.33 5.99 2.83
C PHE A 62 4.42 6.66 4.21
N ALA A 63 3.43 7.46 4.60
CA ALA A 63 3.33 7.98 5.96
C ALA A 63 3.27 6.85 6.99
N ALA A 64 2.51 5.77 6.73
CA ALA A 64 2.38 4.64 7.64
C ALA A 64 3.71 3.91 7.87
N ARG A 65 4.56 3.80 6.83
CA ARG A 65 5.86 3.11 6.91
C ARG A 65 6.90 3.86 7.74
N VAL A 66 6.77 5.17 7.87
CA VAL A 66 7.69 6.03 8.63
C VAL A 66 7.08 6.49 9.97
N CYS A 67 5.82 6.16 10.22
CA CYS A 67 5.14 6.46 11.47
C CYS A 67 5.51 5.44 12.55
N ARG A 68 5.98 5.93 13.69
CA ARG A 68 6.40 5.10 14.82
C ARG A 68 5.27 4.79 15.80
N GLU A 69 4.33 5.73 15.93
CA GLU A 69 3.20 5.63 16.85
C GLU A 69 2.14 4.67 16.29
N ASP A 70 1.81 3.62 17.05
CA ASP A 70 0.94 2.53 16.58
C ASP A 70 -0.44 3.02 16.12
N PHE A 71 -1.06 3.91 16.91
CA PHE A 71 -2.38 4.44 16.60
C PHE A 71 -2.40 5.27 15.31
N ASP A 72 -1.40 6.13 15.12
CA ASP A 72 -1.30 6.91 13.89
C ASP A 72 -0.96 6.01 12.72
N ARG A 73 -0.04 5.06 12.89
CA ARG A 73 0.31 4.07 11.86
C ARG A 73 -0.90 3.26 11.40
N GLU A 74 -1.71 2.75 12.32
CA GLU A 74 -2.97 2.06 12.04
C GLU A 74 -3.86 2.94 11.16
N ARG A 75 -4.13 4.17 11.61
CA ARG A 75 -4.98 5.12 10.91
C ARG A 75 -4.47 5.43 9.49
N GLN A 76 -3.15 5.53 9.31
CA GLN A 76 -2.54 5.75 8.00
C GLN A 76 -2.74 4.54 7.07
N TYR A 77 -2.48 3.32 7.56
CA TYR A 77 -2.72 2.10 6.79
C TYR A 77 -4.20 1.91 6.42
N THR A 78 -5.12 2.13 7.35
CA THR A 78 -6.57 2.06 7.08
C THR A 78 -6.96 3.02 5.95
N LYS A 79 -6.46 4.27 6.00
CA LYS A 79 -6.75 5.26 4.94
C LYS A 79 -6.15 4.87 3.60
N ALA A 80 -4.93 4.33 3.57
CA ALA A 80 -4.32 3.83 2.34
C ALA A 80 -5.17 2.72 1.70
N LYS A 81 -5.59 1.73 2.50
CA LYS A 81 -6.47 0.64 2.06
C LYS A 81 -7.80 1.17 1.52
N GLU A 82 -8.44 2.11 2.21
CA GLU A 82 -9.68 2.73 1.74
C GLU A 82 -9.53 3.36 0.34
N TYR A 83 -8.46 4.14 0.09
CA TYR A 83 -8.23 4.76 -1.21
C TYR A 83 -7.90 3.75 -2.31
N PHE A 84 -7.06 2.75 -2.04
CA PHE A 84 -6.79 1.71 -3.03
C PHE A 84 -8.02 0.83 -3.31
N MET A 85 -8.88 0.59 -2.32
CA MET A 85 -10.15 -0.12 -2.52
C MET A 85 -11.13 0.72 -3.35
N GLU A 86 -11.14 2.04 -3.18
CA GLU A 86 -11.90 2.94 -4.05
C GLU A 86 -11.38 2.89 -5.50
N LEU A 87 -10.05 2.89 -5.70
CA LEU A 87 -9.45 2.70 -7.03
C LEU A 87 -9.86 1.36 -7.65
N LEU A 88 -9.85 0.29 -6.85
CA LEU A 88 -10.26 -1.03 -7.31
C LEU A 88 -11.71 -1.00 -7.79
N ARG A 89 -12.65 -0.49 -6.98
CA ARG A 89 -14.07 -0.38 -7.35
C ARG A 89 -14.29 0.42 -8.62
N ARG A 90 -13.61 1.56 -8.76
CA ARG A 90 -13.66 2.37 -9.99
C ARG A 90 -13.16 1.60 -11.19
N SER A 91 -12.02 0.91 -11.05
CA SER A 91 -11.44 0.09 -12.11
C SER A 91 -12.36 -1.05 -12.55
N GLU A 92 -13.24 -1.57 -11.68
CA GLU A 92 -14.16 -2.64 -12.07
C GLU A 92 -15.20 -2.20 -13.09
N THR A 93 -15.52 -0.90 -13.11
CA THR A 93 -16.50 -0.32 -14.03
C THR A 93 -15.89 0.11 -15.37
N SER A 94 -14.58 0.40 -15.40
CA SER A 94 -13.92 1.03 -16.53
C SER A 94 -12.85 0.16 -17.21
N LEU A 95 -12.29 -0.82 -16.50
CA LEU A 95 -11.17 -1.65 -16.97
C LEU A 95 -11.54 -3.14 -16.98
N LYS A 96 -10.94 -3.88 -17.91
CA LYS A 96 -11.08 -5.34 -17.96
C LYS A 96 -10.38 -5.98 -16.75
N PRO A 97 -10.81 -7.17 -16.28
CA PRO A 97 -10.21 -7.81 -15.11
C PRO A 97 -8.70 -8.10 -15.23
N HIS A 98 -8.20 -8.38 -16.44
CA HIS A 98 -6.79 -8.62 -16.73
C HIS A 98 -6.00 -7.35 -17.12
N ASP A 99 -6.61 -6.17 -17.02
CA ASP A 99 -5.94 -4.91 -17.34
C ASP A 99 -4.81 -4.63 -16.34
N VAL A 100 -3.60 -4.34 -16.85
CA VAL A 100 -2.40 -4.17 -16.02
C VAL A 100 -2.59 -3.09 -14.95
N SER A 101 -3.29 -1.99 -15.23
CA SER A 101 -3.53 -0.94 -14.24
C SER A 101 -4.40 -1.44 -13.08
N ARG A 102 -5.40 -2.29 -13.37
CA ARG A 102 -6.22 -2.94 -12.34
C ARG A 102 -5.41 -3.96 -11.53
N ILE A 103 -4.52 -4.71 -12.18
CA ILE A 103 -3.64 -5.66 -11.50
C ILE A 103 -2.65 -4.95 -10.58
N ARG A 104 -2.10 -3.80 -10.99
CA ARG A 104 -1.24 -2.98 -10.13
C ARG A 104 -1.95 -2.48 -8.88
N ILE A 105 -3.25 -2.14 -8.97
CA ILE A 105 -4.04 -1.80 -7.77
C ILE A 105 -4.16 -3.01 -6.84
N LEU A 106 -4.38 -4.21 -7.38
CA LEU A 106 -4.45 -5.45 -6.59
C LEU A 106 -3.10 -5.81 -5.94
N GLU A 107 -2.00 -5.62 -6.66
CA GLU A 107 -0.64 -5.78 -6.14
C GLU A 107 -0.44 -4.89 -4.91
N LYS A 108 -0.76 -3.60 -5.02
CA LYS A 108 -0.65 -2.62 -3.94
C LYS A 108 -1.53 -2.96 -2.73
N LEU A 109 -2.78 -3.38 -2.97
CA LEU A 109 -3.66 -3.86 -1.90
C LEU A 109 -3.10 -5.11 -1.21
N SER A 110 -2.56 -6.05 -1.97
CA SER A 110 -1.97 -7.27 -1.42
C SER A 110 -0.75 -6.97 -0.55
N GLU A 111 0.11 -6.03 -0.96
CA GLU A 111 1.24 -5.53 -0.17
C GLU A 111 0.75 -4.92 1.16
N LEU A 112 -0.27 -4.05 1.11
CA LEU A 112 -0.86 -3.41 2.29
C LEU A 112 -1.41 -4.41 3.31
N PHE A 113 -2.06 -5.49 2.87
CA PHE A 113 -2.59 -6.52 3.78
C PHE A 113 -1.49 -7.37 4.43
N VAL A 114 -0.33 -7.48 3.79
CA VAL A 114 0.86 -8.15 4.36
C VAL A 114 1.58 -7.24 5.34
N GLU A 115 1.77 -5.96 4.98
CA GLU A 115 2.49 -4.99 5.80
C GLU A 115 1.77 -4.64 7.09
N TYR A 116 0.43 -4.53 7.03
CA TYR A 116 -0.37 -4.21 8.20
C TYR A 116 -1.66 -5.06 8.21
N PRO A 117 -1.60 -6.28 8.76
CA PRO A 117 -2.78 -7.13 8.92
C PRO A 117 -3.70 -6.55 10.01
N ASP A 118 -4.99 -6.38 9.69
CA ASP A 118 -6.01 -5.90 10.63
C ASP A 118 -7.30 -6.69 10.45
N ARG A 119 -7.77 -7.35 11.51
CA ARG A 119 -9.00 -8.16 11.49
C ARG A 119 -10.25 -7.38 11.09
N ALA A 120 -10.28 -6.06 11.24
CA ALA A 120 -11.37 -5.24 10.74
C ALA A 120 -11.47 -5.25 9.20
N ASP A 121 -10.37 -5.57 8.50
CA ASP A 121 -10.26 -5.52 7.05
C ASP A 121 -10.67 -6.80 6.32
N ILE A 122 -11.20 -7.82 7.02
CA ILE A 122 -11.61 -9.09 6.40
C ILE A 122 -12.47 -8.86 5.14
N ARG A 123 -13.43 -7.92 5.21
CA ARG A 123 -14.29 -7.58 4.08
C ARG A 123 -13.53 -6.97 2.90
N LEU A 124 -12.53 -6.12 3.16
CA LEU A 124 -11.71 -5.50 2.11
C LEU A 124 -10.78 -6.53 1.47
N ARG A 125 -10.20 -7.40 2.28
CA ARG A 125 -9.38 -8.53 1.81
C ARG A 125 -10.18 -9.47 0.92
N ASP A 126 -11.39 -9.86 1.34
CA ASP A 126 -12.25 -10.75 0.55
C ASP A 126 -12.62 -10.12 -0.80
N GLN A 127 -12.85 -8.80 -0.84
CA GLN A 127 -13.05 -8.07 -2.11
C GLN A 127 -11.79 -8.12 -3.00
N CYS A 128 -10.60 -7.97 -2.42
CA CYS A 128 -9.34 -8.09 -3.15
C CYS A 128 -9.12 -9.51 -3.70
N ILE A 129 -9.44 -10.54 -2.91
CA ILE A 129 -9.36 -11.95 -3.34
C ILE A 129 -10.33 -12.24 -4.48
N ASP A 130 -11.57 -11.76 -4.40
CA ASP A 130 -12.55 -11.93 -5.47
C ASP A 130 -12.10 -11.26 -6.78
N ALA A 131 -11.59 -10.03 -6.69
CA ALA A 131 -11.04 -9.32 -7.84
C ALA A 131 -9.80 -10.04 -8.44
N TYR A 132 -8.93 -10.61 -7.60
CA TYR A 132 -7.82 -11.44 -8.03
C TYR A 132 -8.28 -12.71 -8.77
N ARG A 133 -9.29 -13.42 -8.26
CA ARG A 133 -9.85 -14.60 -8.93
C ARG A 133 -10.45 -14.27 -10.30
N LYS A 134 -11.13 -13.12 -10.42
CA LYS A 134 -11.63 -12.61 -11.70
C LYS A 134 -10.50 -12.33 -12.68
N ALA A 135 -9.40 -11.73 -12.22
CA ALA A 135 -8.21 -11.48 -13.03
C ALA A 135 -7.55 -12.78 -13.53
N LEU A 136 -7.34 -13.75 -12.65
CA LEU A 136 -6.80 -15.08 -13.02
C LEU A 136 -7.63 -15.76 -14.11
N LYS A 137 -8.95 -15.76 -13.96
CA LYS A 137 -9.85 -16.36 -14.94
C LYS A 137 -9.75 -15.65 -16.29
N ALA A 138 -9.81 -14.31 -16.29
CA ALA A 138 -9.71 -13.52 -17.52
C ALA A 138 -8.34 -13.66 -18.21
N ARG A 139 -7.24 -13.82 -17.44
CA ARG A 139 -5.91 -14.14 -17.97
C ARG A 139 -5.93 -15.48 -18.69
N SER A 140 -6.49 -16.52 -18.06
CA SER A 140 -6.51 -17.87 -18.65
C SER A 140 -7.17 -17.92 -20.02
N ASP A 141 -8.12 -17.02 -20.29
CA ASP A 141 -8.84 -16.94 -21.56
C ASP A 141 -8.04 -16.20 -22.67
N ARG A 142 -6.94 -15.52 -22.33
CA ARG A 142 -6.24 -14.57 -23.21
C ARG A 142 -4.90 -15.05 -23.79
N GLY A 143 -4.31 -16.11 -23.24
CA GLY A 143 -2.97 -16.59 -23.62
C GLY A 143 -1.85 -16.03 -22.73
N ASP A 144 -0.59 -16.25 -23.11
CA ASP A 144 0.57 -15.92 -22.28
C ASP A 144 0.89 -14.41 -22.27
N ASP A 145 1.16 -13.88 -21.07
CA ASP A 145 1.62 -12.51 -20.80
C ASP A 145 2.52 -12.56 -19.55
N GLU A 146 3.83 -12.59 -19.75
CA GLU A 146 4.83 -12.78 -18.68
C GLU A 146 4.76 -11.70 -17.59
N VAL A 147 4.44 -10.46 -17.98
CA VAL A 147 4.34 -9.34 -17.03
C VAL A 147 3.11 -9.52 -16.15
N LEU A 148 1.98 -9.85 -16.77
CA LEU A 148 0.74 -10.12 -16.05
C LEU A 148 0.90 -11.33 -15.11
N ASP A 149 1.57 -12.38 -15.57
CA ASP A 149 1.79 -13.61 -14.80
C ASP A 149 2.65 -13.34 -13.56
N SER A 150 3.77 -12.63 -13.72
CA SER A 150 4.63 -12.24 -12.60
C SER A 150 3.88 -11.41 -11.54
N LEU A 151 2.99 -10.51 -11.98
CA LEU A 151 2.17 -9.72 -11.05
C LEU A 151 1.15 -10.58 -10.31
N LEU A 152 0.47 -11.50 -11.02
CA LEU A 152 -0.52 -12.39 -10.42
C LEU A 152 0.11 -13.38 -9.44
N GLU A 153 1.34 -13.84 -9.71
CA GLU A 153 2.14 -14.64 -8.77
C GLU A 153 2.50 -13.85 -7.51
N THR A 154 2.93 -12.60 -7.67
CA THR A 154 3.25 -11.70 -6.54
C THR A 154 2.01 -11.47 -5.67
N ILE A 155 0.86 -11.20 -6.29
CA ILE A 155 -0.42 -11.04 -5.59
C ILE A 155 -0.79 -12.33 -4.85
N ALA A 156 -0.64 -13.50 -5.48
CA ALA A 156 -0.93 -14.79 -4.86
C ALA A 156 -0.11 -14.99 -3.58
N ALA A 157 1.20 -14.76 -3.66
CA ALA A 157 2.11 -14.92 -2.54
C ALA A 157 1.77 -13.96 -1.40
N ASN A 158 1.41 -12.72 -1.71
CA ASN A 158 1.02 -11.73 -0.71
C ASN A 158 -0.31 -12.08 -0.04
N LEU A 159 -1.33 -12.48 -0.82
CA LEU A 159 -2.62 -12.89 -0.27
C LEU A 159 -2.46 -14.12 0.63
N GLN A 160 -1.67 -15.12 0.24
CA GLN A 160 -1.36 -16.28 1.08
C GLN A 160 -0.68 -15.88 2.40
N LYS A 161 0.32 -14.99 2.35
CA LYS A 161 0.96 -14.46 3.56
C LYS A 161 -0.03 -13.71 4.45
N SER A 162 -0.93 -12.93 3.84
CA SER A 162 -1.96 -12.20 4.58
C SER A 162 -2.92 -13.15 5.29
N GLU A 163 -3.28 -14.29 4.72
CA GLU A 163 -4.15 -15.28 5.39
C GLU A 163 -3.51 -15.88 6.63
N LEU A 164 -2.19 -16.07 6.64
CA LEU A 164 -1.43 -16.59 7.79
C LEU A 164 -1.36 -15.61 8.97
N ASN A 165 -1.59 -14.32 8.72
CA ASN A 165 -1.44 -13.25 9.71
C ASN A 165 -2.76 -12.87 10.42
N TYR A 166 -3.89 -13.55 10.13
CA TYR A 166 -5.24 -13.21 10.64
C TYR A 166 -5.79 -14.21 11.66
#